data_AF-A0A1G3CS93-F1
#
_entry.id   AF-A0A1G3CS93-F1
#
_cell.length_a   1.000
_cell.length_b   1.000
_cell.length_c   1.000
_cell.angle_alpha   90.00
_cell.angle_beta   90.00
_cell.angle_gamma   90.00
#
_symmetry.space_group_name_H-M   'P 1'
#
loop_
_entity.id
_entity.type
_entity.pdbx_description
1 polymer ?
#
loop_
_entity_poly.entity_id
_entity_poly.type
_entity_poly.pdbx_seq_one_letter_code
_entity_poly.pdbx_strand_id
1 'polypeptide(L)' 'MPESPKTKQSQLIALLKDPKGSNIQELMQATGWQAHSVRGVISGVIRKRLGLSVISEKMDGVQHYRIESA' A
#
# COMPACT_ATOMS: atom_id res chain seq x y z
N MET A 1 11.52 -20.62 -16.58
CA MET A 1 11.90 -19.97 -15.30
C MET A 1 10.84 -18.91 -15.01
N PRO A 2 10.19 -18.85 -13.82
CA PRO A 2 9.30 -17.73 -13.52
C PRO A 2 10.06 -16.68 -12.70
N GLU A 3 10.65 -15.72 -13.40
CA GLU A 3 11.09 -14.46 -12.79
C GLU A 3 9.83 -13.64 -12.49
N SER A 4 9.45 -13.60 -11.22
CA SER A 4 8.33 -12.76 -10.76
C SER A 4 8.68 -11.30 -11.07
N PRO A 5 7.85 -10.55 -11.83
CA PRO A 5 8.15 -9.16 -12.07
C PRO A 5 8.15 -8.44 -10.72
N LYS A 6 9.23 -7.70 -10.44
CA LYS A 6 9.27 -6.66 -9.40
C LYS A 6 8.22 -5.61 -9.76
N THR A 7 6.96 -5.94 -9.51
CA THR A 7 5.84 -5.06 -9.82
C THR A 7 5.83 -3.95 -8.80
N LYS A 8 5.45 -2.75 -9.22
CA LYS A 8 5.24 -1.57 -8.36
C LYS A 8 4.40 -1.89 -7.10
N GLN A 9 3.64 -2.99 -7.13
CA GLN A 9 2.88 -3.56 -6.02
C GLN A 9 3.80 -4.01 -4.89
N SER A 10 4.85 -4.78 -5.16
CA SER A 10 5.80 -5.26 -4.12
C SER A 10 6.47 -4.10 -3.38
N GLN A 11 6.80 -3.02 -4.09
CA GLN A 11 7.40 -1.82 -3.51
C GLN A 11 6.38 -1.03 -2.67
N LEU A 12 5.14 -0.89 -3.14
CA LEU A 12 4.02 -0.33 -2.36
C LEU A 12 3.79 -1.12 -1.06
N ILE A 13 3.78 -2.45 -1.15
CA ILE A 13 3.57 -3.35 -0.01
C ILE A 13 4.70 -3.17 1.00
N ALA A 14 5.95 -3.11 0.55
CA ALA A 14 7.10 -2.90 1.43
C ALA A 14 7.00 -1.55 2.17
N LEU A 15 6.59 -0.48 1.48
CA LEU A 15 6.38 0.84 2.09
C LEU A 15 5.23 0.82 3.12
N LEU A 16 4.13 0.17 2.79
CA LEU A 16 2.96 0.08 3.67
C LEU A 16 3.18 -0.85 4.87
N LYS A 17 4.08 -1.82 4.74
CA LYS A 17 4.50 -2.74 5.81
C LYS A 17 5.42 -2.06 6.82
N ASP A 18 5.93 -0.88 6.51
CA ASP A 18 6.63 -0.06 7.49
C ASP A 18 5.64 0.37 8.60
N PRO A 19 6.00 0.21 9.88
CA PRO A 19 5.14 0.59 10.99
C PRO A 19 4.82 2.09 11.04
N LYS A 20 5.58 2.94 10.34
CA LYS A 20 5.19 4.35 10.17
C LYS A 20 3.93 4.50 9.33
N GLY A 21 3.66 3.57 8.42
CA GLY A 21 2.69 3.75 7.34
C GLY A 21 3.18 4.76 6.31
N SER A 22 2.39 5.00 5.28
CA SER A 22 2.66 6.03 4.28
C SER A 22 1.37 6.71 3.85
N ASN A 23 1.48 7.98 3.50
CA ASN A 23 0.34 8.69 2.98
C ASN A 23 0.08 8.37 1.50
N ILE A 24 -1.14 8.62 1.05
CA ILE A 24 -1.54 8.37 -0.33
C ILE A 24 -0.65 9.14 -1.31
N GLN A 25 -0.19 10.35 -0.97
CA GLN A 25 0.66 11.13 -1.86
C GLN A 25 2.05 10.49 -2.02
N GLU A 26 2.69 10.04 -0.94
CA GLU A 26 3.96 9.31 -0.99
C GLU A 26 3.83 8.03 -1.80
N LEU A 27 2.75 7.27 -1.58
CA LEU A 27 2.48 6.04 -2.32
C LEU A 27 2.26 6.34 -3.81
N MET A 28 1.51 7.39 -4.13
CA MET A 28 1.30 7.85 -5.51
C MET A 28 2.60 8.31 -6.16
N GLN A 29 3.48 9.03 -5.45
CA GLN A 29 4.78 9.48 -5.96
C GLN A 29 5.75 8.31 -6.16
N ALA A 30 5.82 7.38 -5.20
CA ALA A 30 6.71 6.22 -5.27
C ALA A 30 6.30 5.21 -6.35
N THR A 31 5.00 5.09 -6.62
CA THR A 31 4.48 4.11 -7.59
C THR A 31 4.04 4.71 -8.92
N GLY A 32 3.77 6.01 -8.97
CA GLY A 32 3.11 6.70 -10.08
C GLY A 32 1.63 6.34 -10.22
N TRP A 33 1.01 5.73 -9.21
CA TRP A 33 -0.42 5.38 -9.26
C TRP A 33 -1.30 6.50 -8.75
N GLN A 34 -2.59 6.41 -9.07
CA GLN A 34 -3.61 7.26 -8.48
C GLN A 34 -4.20 6.61 -7.21
N ALA A 35 -4.86 7.42 -6.39
CA ALA A 35 -5.38 7.00 -5.09
C ALA A 35 -6.30 5.77 -5.16
N HIS A 36 -7.12 5.67 -6.21
CA HIS A 36 -8.03 4.54 -6.41
C HIS A 36 -7.29 3.24 -6.77
N SER A 37 -6.21 3.30 -7.56
CA SER A 37 -5.39 2.13 -7.88
C SER A 37 -4.64 1.64 -6.65
N VAL A 38 -4.07 2.56 -5.85
CA VAL A 38 -3.42 2.23 -4.58
C VAL A 38 -4.40 1.52 -3.65
N ARG A 39 -5.61 2.05 -3.47
CA ARG A 39 -6.67 1.39 -2.69
C ARG A 39 -7.01 -0.01 -3.20
N GLY A 40 -7.07 -0.21 -4.52
CA GLY A 40 -7.34 -1.51 -5.13
C GLY A 40 -6.24 -2.54 -4.86
N VAL A 41 -4.97 -2.12 -4.90
CA VAL A 41 -3.83 -2.99 -4.55
C VAL A 41 -3.82 -3.29 -3.05
N ILE A 42 -4.15 -2.31 -2.21
CA ILE A 42 -4.27 -2.49 -0.77
C ILE A 42 -5.35 -3.53 -0.43
N SER A 43 -6.56 -3.41 -0.98
CA SER A 43 -7.62 -4.37 -0.68
C SER A 43 -7.38 -5.74 -1.32
N GLY A 44 -6.89 -5.78 -2.57
CA GLY A 44 -6.74 -7.01 -3.34
C GLY A 44 -5.45 -7.78 -3.08
N VAL A 45 -4.34 -7.10 -2.79
CA VAL A 45 -3.04 -7.75 -2.55
C VAL A 45 -2.75 -7.77 -1.05
N ILE A 46 -2.90 -6.65 -0.35
CA ILE A 46 -2.49 -6.58 1.06
C ILE A 46 -3.48 -7.33 1.96
N ARG A 47 -4.77 -7.00 1.90
CA ARG A 47 -5.77 -7.75 2.66
C ARG A 47 -5.97 -9.17 2.15
N LYS A 48 -6.19 -9.35 0.83
CA LYS A 48 -6.62 -10.65 0.30
C LYS A 48 -5.48 -11.63 0.00
N ARG A 49 -4.32 -11.17 -0.51
CA ARG A 49 -3.17 -12.07 -0.79
C ARG A 49 -2.24 -12.24 0.41
N LEU A 50 -1.97 -11.16 1.13
CA LEU A 50 -1.03 -11.17 2.26
C LEU A 50 -1.71 -11.40 3.62
N GLY A 51 -3.04 -11.27 3.70
CA GLY A 51 -3.77 -11.44 4.96
C GLY A 51 -3.50 -10.31 5.97
N LEU A 52 -3.01 -9.16 5.49
CA LEU A 52 -2.57 -8.05 6.34
C LEU A 52 -3.70 -7.03 6.53
N SER A 53 -3.92 -6.61 7.76
CA SER A 53 -4.92 -5.60 8.10
C SER A 53 -4.39 -4.22 7.75
N VAL A 54 -5.05 -3.53 6.81
CA VAL A 54 -4.71 -2.14 6.49
C VAL A 54 -5.68 -1.20 7.17
N ILE A 55 -5.12 -0.25 7.91
CA ILE A 55 -5.78 0.90 8.50
C ILE A 55 -5.65 2.07 7.52
N SER A 56 -6.77 2.75 7.29
CA SER A 56 -6.79 4.01 6.57
C SER A 56 -7.32 5.10 7.47
N GLU A 57 -6.48 6.07 7.79
CA GLU A 57 -6.85 7.27 8.54
C GLU A 57 -6.73 8.49 7.65
N LYS A 58 -7.57 9.50 7.88
CA LYS A 58 -7.46 10.77 7.16
C LYS A 58 -6.92 11.80 8.13
N MET A 59 -5.67 12.19 7.95
CA MET A 59 -4.96 13.17 8.78
C MET A 59 -4.69 14.41 7.92
N ASP A 60 -5.13 15.58 8.39
CA ASP A 60 -4.96 16.87 7.67
C ASP A 60 -5.42 16.86 6.21
N GLY A 61 -6.53 16.16 5.93
CA GLY A 61 -7.08 16.06 4.57
C GLY A 61 -6.38 15.01 3.69
N VAL A 62 -5.24 14.47 4.12
CA VAL A 62 -4.47 13.45 3.41
C VAL A 62 -4.76 12.07 3.98
N GLN A 63 -5.02 11.12 3.08
CA GLN A 63 -5.29 9.76 3.50
C GLN A 63 -4.00 9.00 3.77
N HIS A 64 -3.84 8.57 5.00
CA HIS A 64 -2.73 7.77 5.49
C HIS A 64 -3.12 6.30 5.52
N TYR A 65 -2.22 5.45 5.07
CA TYR A 65 -2.38 4.00 5.06
C TYR A 65 -1.28 3.37 5.88
N ARG A 66 -1.65 2.46 6.77
CA ARG A 66 -0.72 1.68 7.58
C ARG A 66 -1.15 0.23 7.60
N ILE A 67 -0.20 -0.69 7.48
CA ILE A 67 -0.45 -2.10 7.76
C ILE A 67 -0.32 -2.31 9.26
N GLU A 68 -1.41 -2.71 9.89
CA GLU A 68 -1.41 -3.28 11.23
C GLU A 68 -1.03 -4.76 11.08
N SER A 69 0.24 -5.06 11.38
CA SER A 69 0.71 -6.44 11.50
C SER A 69 0.40 -6.85 12.94
N ALA A 70 -0.58 -7.74 13.13
CA ALA A 70 -0.83 -8.38 14.42
C ALA A 70 0.25 -9.43 14.73
#